data_AF-A0A7S3TS01-F1
#
_entry.id   AF-A0A7S3TS01-F1
#
_cell.length_a   1.000
_cell.length_b   1.000
_cell.length_c   1.000
_cell.angle_alpha   90.00
_cell.angle_beta   90.00
_cell.angle_gamma   90.00
#
_symmetry.space_group_name_H-M   'P 1'
#
loop_
_entity.id
_entity.type
_entity.pdbx_description
1 polymer ?
#
loop_
_entity_poly.entity_id
_entity_poly.type
_entity_poly.pdbx_seq_one_letter_code
_entity_poly.pdbx_strand_id
1 'polypeptide(L)'
;QLTPAAAAAAASLAPGVVQAVARLCEIGWMYRAVSAFVAEAHTPHTSGGGAGLVARALAASMQAELSEWLRLLAVLESQRLQGLSLLQLLVWGEPPLQRFVTLVAVVRGCSHLRGGAMTVGVERLGQHGDPAVEAYVQRLLRGACAPLLESLRRWLTDGELDDPCGEFFIEARPAPLAELWEKRYALRPHMLPCFLSPKAASRALLGGKAINFIRLACGEGQWTFDAAAAAARGGAAAAAAGRHFGAAFEPRTVNLAERAAGEATLSAAIECACSRANEKLVELLLGRHRLQEHLTHLKEYLLLGKGDFVQAPPHLGRVSAKTGGYWLISGDLASSRVFSRILA
;
A
#
# COMPACT_ATOMS: atom_id res chain seq x y z
N GLN A 1 -19.11 33.60 14.97
CA GLN A 1 -19.68 34.86 15.50
C GLN A 1 -21.18 34.64 15.70
N LEU A 2 -21.67 34.78 16.93
CA LEU A 2 -23.10 34.64 17.23
C LEU A 2 -23.86 35.79 16.55
N THR A 3 -25.02 35.52 15.97
CA THR A 3 -25.90 36.56 15.44
C THR A 3 -26.38 37.47 16.59
N PRO A 4 -26.62 38.76 16.36
CA PRO A 4 -27.04 39.70 17.41
C PRO A 4 -28.33 39.26 18.13
N ALA A 5 -29.22 38.52 17.45
CA ALA A 5 -30.41 37.92 18.07
C ALA A 5 -30.09 36.78 19.05
N ALA A 6 -29.07 35.95 18.77
CA ALA A 6 -28.63 34.88 19.67
C ALA A 6 -27.92 35.44 20.91
N ALA A 7 -27.20 36.57 20.76
CA ALA A 7 -26.57 37.26 21.88
C ALA A 7 -27.60 37.90 22.83
N ALA A 8 -28.68 38.48 22.29
CA ALA A 8 -29.78 39.02 23.09
C ALA A 8 -30.57 37.93 23.84
N ALA A 9 -30.82 36.78 23.21
CA ALA A 9 -31.48 35.63 23.85
C ALA A 9 -30.60 34.98 24.94
N ALA A 10 -29.28 34.98 24.77
CA ALA A 10 -28.35 34.49 25.79
C ALA A 10 -28.34 35.38 27.06
N ALA A 11 -28.59 36.69 26.91
CA ALA A 11 -28.61 37.64 28.03
C ALA A 11 -29.81 37.47 28.98
N SER A 12 -30.91 36.85 28.53
CA SER A 12 -32.10 36.58 29.35
C SER A 12 -32.09 35.22 30.07
N LEU A 13 -31.10 34.37 29.80
CA LEU A 13 -31.02 33.01 30.34
C LEU A 13 -30.14 32.96 31.59
N ALA A 14 -30.50 32.09 32.53
CA ALA A 14 -29.66 31.84 33.70
C ALA A 14 -28.26 31.37 33.28
N PRO A 15 -27.18 31.82 33.94
CA PRO A 15 -25.80 31.55 33.52
C PRO A 15 -25.48 30.05 33.37
N GLY A 16 -26.07 29.19 34.21
CA GLY A 16 -25.91 27.74 34.10
C GLY A 16 -26.55 27.13 32.83
N VAL A 17 -27.68 27.69 32.37
CA VAL A 17 -28.33 27.28 31.12
C VAL A 17 -27.50 27.72 29.92
N VAL A 18 -26.92 28.93 29.97
CA VAL A 18 -26.01 29.42 28.92
C VAL A 18 -24.80 28.52 28.77
N GLN A 19 -24.17 28.10 29.88
CA GLN A 19 -23.02 27.20 29.85
C GLN A 19 -23.38 25.80 29.30
N ALA A 20 -24.54 25.27 29.67
CA ALA A 20 -25.05 24.01 29.15
C ALA A 20 -25.28 24.04 27.64
N VAL A 21 -25.94 25.10 27.15
CA VAL A 21 -26.18 25.30 25.71
C VAL A 21 -24.87 25.46 24.97
N ALA A 22 -23.91 26.22 25.52
CA ALA A 22 -22.58 26.39 24.92
C ALA A 22 -21.88 25.04 24.70
N ARG A 23 -21.88 24.14 25.70
CA ARG A 23 -21.29 22.79 25.56
C ARG A 23 -21.94 21.98 24.43
N LEU A 24 -23.26 22.05 24.28
CA LEU A 24 -23.97 21.38 23.18
C LEU A 24 -23.65 22.01 21.82
N CYS A 25 -23.47 23.33 21.76
CA CYS A 25 -23.05 24.04 20.55
C CYS A 25 -21.63 23.66 20.11
N GLU A 26 -20.71 23.37 21.04
CA GLU A 26 -19.37 22.87 20.71
C GLU A 26 -19.44 21.57 19.89
N ILE A 27 -20.29 20.62 20.28
CA ILE A 27 -20.51 19.38 19.51
C ILE A 27 -21.00 19.70 18.09
N GLY A 28 -21.92 20.65 17.96
CA GLY A 28 -22.42 21.09 16.65
C GLY A 28 -21.34 21.74 15.78
N TRP A 29 -20.41 22.49 16.37
CA TRP A 29 -19.26 23.05 15.66
C TRP A 29 -18.29 21.94 15.22
N MET A 30 -17.97 20.98 16.10
CA MET A 30 -17.11 19.83 15.79
C MET A 30 -17.70 18.97 14.68
N TYR A 31 -19.01 18.69 14.72
CA TYR A 31 -19.73 17.97 13.67
C TYR A 31 -19.55 18.65 12.31
N ARG A 32 -19.70 19.98 12.23
CA ARG A 32 -19.51 20.74 10.98
C ARG A 32 -18.08 20.66 10.48
N ALA A 33 -17.09 20.75 11.38
CA ALA A 33 -15.68 20.64 11.02
C ALA A 33 -15.34 19.27 10.42
N VAL A 34 -15.81 18.18 11.04
CA VAL A 34 -15.60 16.82 10.53
C VAL A 34 -16.39 16.58 9.25
N SER A 35 -17.64 17.03 9.17
CA SER A 35 -18.47 16.91 7.96
C SER A 35 -17.87 17.66 6.76
N ALA A 36 -17.24 18.82 6.97
CA ALA A 36 -16.54 19.54 5.92
C ALA A 36 -15.35 18.73 5.36
N PHE A 37 -14.54 18.11 6.23
CA PHE A 37 -13.46 17.22 5.81
C PHE A 37 -13.97 16.00 5.04
N VAL A 38 -15.06 15.38 5.51
CA VAL A 38 -15.67 14.24 4.81
C VAL A 38 -16.18 14.66 3.44
N ALA A 39 -16.84 15.81 3.32
CA ALA A 39 -17.31 16.33 2.04
C ALA A 39 -16.14 16.57 1.07
N GLU A 40 -15.07 17.22 1.53
CA GLU A 40 -13.84 17.45 0.76
C GLU A 40 -13.24 16.13 0.27
N ALA A 41 -13.14 15.12 1.14
CA ALA A 41 -12.58 13.81 0.77
C ALA A 41 -13.38 13.08 -0.32
N HIS A 42 -14.71 13.23 -0.32
CA HIS A 42 -15.60 12.61 -1.30
C HIS A 42 -15.70 13.36 -2.62
N THR A 43 -15.24 14.61 -2.68
CA THR A 43 -15.30 15.37 -3.94
C THR A 43 -14.48 14.65 -5.03
N PRO A 44 -15.11 14.26 -6.15
CA PRO A 44 -14.39 13.67 -7.28
C PRO A 44 -13.66 14.81 -7.99
N HIS A 45 -12.34 14.87 -7.86
CA HIS A 45 -11.54 15.81 -8.65
C HIS A 45 -11.10 15.13 -9.94
N THR A 46 -11.50 15.69 -11.07
CA THR A 46 -11.22 15.22 -12.44
C THR A 46 -9.75 15.36 -12.85
N SER A 47 -8.91 16.03 -12.04
CA SER A 47 -7.52 16.32 -12.37
C SER A 47 -6.59 15.98 -11.20
N GLY A 48 -6.13 14.72 -11.11
CA GLY A 48 -4.90 14.23 -10.47
C GLY A 48 -4.53 14.65 -9.02
N GLY A 49 -5.32 15.48 -8.36
CA GLY A 49 -4.97 16.20 -7.14
C GLY A 49 -6.00 16.09 -6.02
N GLY A 50 -7.04 15.27 -6.21
CA GLY A 50 -8.07 15.02 -5.20
C GLY A 50 -7.56 14.33 -3.94
N ALA A 51 -8.43 14.26 -2.93
CA ALA A 51 -8.19 13.47 -1.73
C ALA A 51 -7.91 12.01 -2.13
N GLY A 52 -6.82 11.47 -1.61
CA GLY A 52 -6.40 10.12 -1.96
C GLY A 52 -7.28 9.03 -1.36
N LEU A 53 -7.02 7.78 -1.76
CA LEU A 53 -7.75 6.59 -1.31
C LEU A 53 -7.71 6.44 0.22
N VAL A 54 -6.57 6.73 0.85
CA VAL A 54 -6.43 6.67 2.32
C VAL A 54 -7.31 7.72 3.00
N ALA A 55 -7.32 8.95 2.49
CA ALA A 55 -8.16 10.03 3.02
C ALA A 55 -9.66 9.70 2.88
N ARG A 56 -10.06 9.10 1.75
CA ARG A 56 -11.44 8.63 1.52
C ARG A 56 -11.83 7.50 2.46
N ALA A 57 -10.95 6.52 2.67
CA ALA A 57 -11.20 5.43 3.60
C ALA A 57 -11.33 5.90 5.05
N LEU A 58 -10.49 6.88 5.44
CA LEU A 58 -10.61 7.57 6.72
C LEU A 58 -11.93 8.35 6.81
N ALA A 59 -12.29 9.12 5.78
CA ALA A 59 -13.54 9.86 5.72
C ALA A 59 -14.77 8.95 5.79
N ALA A 60 -14.73 7.76 5.20
CA ALA A 60 -15.80 6.77 5.32
C ALA A 60 -15.95 6.27 6.77
N SER A 61 -14.84 6.07 7.49
CA SER A 61 -14.86 5.71 8.91
C SER A 61 -15.40 6.87 9.77
N MET A 62 -15.03 8.11 9.47
CA MET A 62 -15.59 9.30 10.13
C MET A 62 -17.09 9.47 9.82
N GLN A 63 -17.53 9.18 8.59
CA GLN A 63 -18.93 9.24 8.21
C GLN A 63 -19.79 8.23 8.99
N ALA A 64 -19.26 7.04 9.28
CA ALA A 64 -19.94 6.08 10.13
C ALA A 64 -20.17 6.64 11.55
N GLU A 65 -19.17 7.31 12.13
CA GLU A 65 -19.28 7.95 13.44
C GLU A 65 -20.24 9.16 13.43
N LEU A 66 -20.23 9.96 12.36
CA LEU A 66 -21.23 11.02 12.16
C LEU A 66 -22.66 10.45 12.09
N SER A 67 -22.84 9.30 11.44
CA SER A 67 -24.14 8.63 11.35
C SER A 67 -24.61 8.06 12.69
N GLU A 68 -23.69 7.60 13.54
CA GLU A 68 -24.00 7.13 14.90
C GLU A 68 -24.48 8.29 15.79
N TRP A 69 -23.86 9.46 15.67
CA TRP A 69 -24.32 10.67 16.33
C TRP A 69 -25.73 11.09 15.87
N LEU A 70 -25.99 11.09 14.56
CA LEU A 70 -27.34 11.39 14.04
C LEU A 70 -28.39 10.38 14.53
N ARG A 71 -28.01 9.10 14.68
CA ARG A 71 -28.87 8.08 15.27
C ARG A 71 -29.20 8.40 16.73
N LEU A 72 -28.20 8.80 17.53
CA LEU A 72 -28.42 9.21 18.91
C LEU A 72 -29.33 10.44 18.99
N LEU A 73 -29.14 11.43 18.10
CA LEU A 73 -30.01 12.60 18.02
C LEU A 73 -31.47 12.22 17.73
N ALA A 74 -31.73 11.31 16.79
CA ALA A 74 -33.08 10.83 16.51
C ALA A 74 -33.74 10.15 17.73
N VAL A 75 -32.96 9.40 18.52
CA VAL A 75 -33.44 8.79 19.77
C VAL A 75 -33.79 9.88 20.79
N LEU A 76 -32.93 10.88 20.96
CA LEU A 76 -33.17 12.00 21.88
C LEU A 76 -34.39 12.84 21.44
N GLU A 77 -34.57 13.07 20.15
CA GLU A 77 -35.75 13.77 19.62
C GLU A 77 -37.05 13.01 19.93
N SER A 78 -37.04 11.69 19.83
CA SER A 78 -38.21 10.87 20.18
C SER A 78 -38.58 10.97 21.66
N GLN A 79 -37.58 11.03 22.55
CA GLN A 79 -37.74 11.16 23.99
C GLN A 79 -38.12 12.59 24.43
N ARG A 80 -37.99 13.59 23.56
CA ARG A 80 -38.38 14.98 23.86
C ARG A 80 -39.86 15.06 24.26
N LEU A 81 -40.71 14.29 23.60
CA LEU A 81 -42.15 14.21 23.88
C LEU A 81 -42.45 13.57 25.26
N GLN A 82 -41.49 12.85 25.84
CA GLN A 82 -41.61 12.16 27.12
C GLN A 82 -41.02 12.95 28.30
N GLY A 83 -40.49 14.15 28.07
CA GLY A 83 -39.96 15.04 29.12
C GLY A 83 -38.45 14.95 29.33
N LEU A 84 -37.66 15.22 28.28
CA LEU A 84 -36.20 15.32 28.36
C LEU A 84 -35.76 16.61 29.07
N SER A 85 -34.94 16.46 30.12
CA SER A 85 -34.30 17.58 30.79
C SER A 85 -32.96 17.97 30.13
N LEU A 86 -32.55 19.22 30.29
CA LEU A 86 -31.27 19.73 29.80
C LEU A 86 -30.06 18.97 30.41
N LEU A 87 -30.17 18.56 31.67
CA LEU A 87 -29.13 17.77 32.34
C LEU A 87 -28.98 16.39 31.71
N GLN A 88 -30.09 15.73 31.34
CA GLN A 88 -30.04 14.46 30.63
C GLN A 88 -29.37 14.61 29.25
N LEU A 89 -29.69 15.67 28.51
CA LEU A 89 -29.02 15.96 27.22
C LEU A 89 -27.51 16.16 27.38
N LEU A 90 -27.06 16.84 28.43
CA LEU A 90 -25.64 17.02 28.71
C LEU A 90 -24.94 15.70 29.04
N VAL A 91 -25.55 14.86 29.88
CA VAL A 91 -24.98 13.55 30.24
C VAL A 91 -24.89 12.63 29.03
N TRP A 92 -25.91 12.62 28.18
CA TRP A 92 -25.94 11.79 26.97
C TRP A 92 -25.01 12.34 25.87
N GLY A 93 -24.72 13.65 25.91
CA GLY A 93 -23.79 14.32 25.01
C GLY A 93 -22.32 14.15 25.37
N GLU A 94 -21.97 13.69 26.58
CA GLU A 94 -20.57 13.58 27.02
C GLU A 94 -19.78 12.51 26.23
N PRO A 95 -20.25 11.26 26.03
CA PRO A 95 -19.53 10.29 25.21
C PRO A 95 -19.27 10.74 23.75
N PRO A 96 -20.26 11.28 22.99
CA PRO A 96 -19.99 11.76 21.64
C PRO A 96 -19.09 12.99 21.63
N LEU A 97 -19.15 13.87 22.63
CA LEU A 97 -18.22 15.00 22.75
C LEU A 97 -16.76 14.53 22.75
N GLN A 98 -16.42 13.54 23.59
CA GLN A 98 -15.06 12.99 23.63
C GLN A 98 -14.64 12.41 22.28
N ARG A 99 -15.52 11.66 21.60
CA ARG A 99 -15.26 11.14 20.24
C ARG A 99 -15.04 12.27 19.24
N PHE A 100 -15.89 13.30 19.23
CA PHE A 100 -15.77 14.43 18.32
C PHE A 100 -14.48 15.25 18.52
N VAL A 101 -14.04 15.42 19.77
CA VAL A 101 -12.74 16.05 20.08
C VAL A 101 -11.61 15.28 19.39
N THR A 102 -11.63 13.95 19.51
CA THR A 102 -10.60 13.10 18.89
C THR A 102 -10.68 13.11 17.36
N LEU A 103 -11.88 13.10 16.77
CA LEU A 103 -12.06 13.25 15.32
C LEU A 103 -11.53 14.57 14.80
N VAL A 104 -11.82 15.69 15.48
CA VAL A 104 -11.30 17.01 15.09
C VAL A 104 -9.78 17.07 15.21
N ALA A 105 -9.19 16.44 16.23
CA ALA A 105 -7.74 16.32 16.34
C ALA A 105 -7.15 15.54 15.15
N VAL A 106 -7.79 14.43 14.74
CA VAL A 106 -7.39 13.66 13.54
C VAL A 106 -7.49 14.50 12.28
N VAL A 107 -8.62 15.17 12.03
CA VAL A 107 -8.82 16.03 10.86
C VAL A 107 -7.74 17.13 10.78
N ARG A 108 -7.50 17.83 11.88
CA ARG A 108 -6.49 18.90 11.94
C ARG A 108 -5.07 18.36 11.70
N GLY A 109 -4.72 17.24 12.33
CA GLY A 109 -3.40 16.63 12.20
C GLY A 109 -3.14 15.99 10.84
N CYS A 110 -4.18 15.53 10.13
CA CYS A 110 -4.03 14.72 8.92
C CYS A 110 -4.37 15.45 7.61
N SER A 111 -4.98 16.63 7.66
CA SER A 111 -5.43 17.40 6.48
C SER A 111 -4.36 17.63 5.39
N HIS A 112 -3.10 17.75 5.78
CA HIS A 112 -1.96 17.99 4.88
C HIS A 112 -1.19 16.72 4.48
N LEU A 113 -1.54 15.58 5.08
CA LEU A 113 -0.85 14.30 4.85
C LEU A 113 -1.58 13.49 3.76
N ARG A 114 -0.85 12.59 3.11
CA ARG A 114 -1.37 11.70 2.05
C ARG A 114 -0.84 10.29 2.20
N GLY A 115 -1.58 9.30 1.71
CA GLY A 115 -1.15 7.91 1.67
C GLY A 115 -0.66 7.34 3.01
N GLY A 116 0.46 6.62 2.98
CA GLY A 116 1.05 6.05 4.20
C GLY A 116 1.44 7.09 5.26
N ALA A 117 1.81 8.31 4.86
CA ALA A 117 2.11 9.38 5.83
C ALA A 117 0.89 9.74 6.70
N MET A 118 -0.33 9.67 6.13
CA MET A 118 -1.56 9.89 6.88
C MET A 118 -1.76 8.81 7.95
N THR A 119 -1.44 7.55 7.66
CA THR A 119 -1.55 6.46 8.66
C THR A 119 -0.61 6.67 9.85
N VAL A 120 0.59 7.20 9.60
CA VAL A 120 1.54 7.60 10.66
C VAL A 120 1.01 8.77 11.46
N GLY A 121 0.37 9.76 10.81
CA GLY A 121 -0.28 10.89 11.49
C GLY A 121 -1.40 10.45 12.44
N VAL A 122 -2.27 9.54 11.98
CA VAL A 122 -3.34 8.96 12.81
C VAL A 122 -2.76 8.12 13.95
N GLU A 123 -1.73 7.29 13.71
CA GLU A 123 -1.06 6.51 14.75
C GLU A 123 -0.49 7.38 15.87
N ARG A 124 0.14 8.51 15.56
CA ARG A 124 0.70 9.43 16.57
C ARG A 124 -0.37 9.94 17.52
N LEU A 125 -1.56 10.21 16.99
CA LEU A 125 -2.72 10.59 17.78
C LEU A 125 -3.26 9.44 18.62
N GLY A 126 -2.75 8.21 18.49
CA GLY A 126 -3.03 7.03 19.31
C GLY A 126 -2.15 6.91 20.57
N GLN A 127 -1.05 7.66 20.66
CA GLN A 127 0.00 7.48 21.68
C GLN A 127 -0.20 8.30 22.97
N HIS A 128 -1.42 8.76 23.23
CA HIS A 128 -1.77 9.71 24.31
C HIS A 128 -2.09 9.03 25.65
N GLY A 129 -2.15 7.68 25.69
CA GLY A 129 -2.22 6.89 26.92
C GLY A 129 -3.62 6.64 27.51
N ASP A 130 -4.68 7.20 26.91
CA ASP A 130 -6.07 6.87 27.27
C ASP A 130 -6.54 5.64 26.46
N PRO A 131 -6.90 4.51 27.11
CA PRO A 131 -7.31 3.30 26.39
C PRO A 131 -8.60 3.48 25.58
N ALA A 132 -9.50 4.38 25.99
CA ALA A 132 -10.73 4.64 25.25
C ALA A 132 -10.45 5.37 23.93
N VAL A 133 -9.54 6.35 23.97
CA VAL A 133 -9.15 7.12 22.79
C VAL A 133 -8.19 6.31 21.91
N GLU A 134 -7.30 5.49 22.47
CA GLU A 134 -6.49 4.54 21.71
C GLU A 134 -7.37 3.56 20.92
N ALA A 135 -8.35 2.94 21.58
CA ALA A 135 -9.30 2.04 20.92
C ALA A 135 -10.12 2.76 19.85
N TYR A 136 -10.43 4.04 20.03
CA TYR A 136 -11.12 4.87 19.04
C TYR A 136 -10.26 5.15 17.81
N VAL A 137 -9.05 5.66 18.03
CA VAL A 137 -8.06 5.94 16.98
C VAL A 137 -7.70 4.67 16.21
N GLN A 138 -7.59 3.54 16.91
CA GLN A 138 -7.34 2.24 16.29
C GLN A 138 -8.43 1.86 15.28
N ARG A 139 -9.72 2.09 15.58
CA ARG A 139 -10.80 1.82 14.61
C ARG A 139 -10.67 2.69 13.36
N LEU A 140 -10.38 3.98 13.54
CA LEU A 140 -10.17 4.91 12.42
C LEU A 140 -8.95 4.51 11.58
N LEU A 141 -7.84 4.12 12.24
CA LEU A 141 -6.61 3.69 11.59
C LEU A 141 -6.82 2.42 10.77
N ARG A 142 -7.56 1.43 11.28
CA ARG A 142 -7.90 0.21 10.52
C ARG A 142 -8.63 0.55 9.22
N GLY A 143 -9.61 1.45 9.28
CA GLY A 143 -10.32 1.95 8.10
C GLY A 143 -9.36 2.62 7.11
N ALA A 144 -8.50 3.53 7.59
CA ALA A 144 -7.53 4.25 6.75
C ALA A 144 -6.48 3.34 6.10
N CYS A 145 -6.05 2.27 6.78
CA CYS A 145 -5.03 1.35 6.27
C CYS A 145 -5.57 0.33 5.24
N ALA A 146 -6.89 0.12 5.18
CA ALA A 146 -7.52 -0.84 4.27
C ALA A 146 -7.08 -0.72 2.79
N PRO A 147 -7.10 0.47 2.14
CA PRO A 147 -6.64 0.59 0.75
C PRO A 147 -5.16 0.27 0.54
N LEU A 148 -4.30 0.57 1.53
CA LEU A 148 -2.86 0.28 1.45
C LEU A 148 -2.56 -1.21 1.59
N LEU A 149 -3.28 -1.90 2.48
CA LEU A 149 -3.17 -3.35 2.64
C LEU A 149 -3.67 -4.09 1.40
N GLU A 150 -4.77 -3.63 0.80
CA GLU A 150 -5.29 -4.20 -0.45
C GLU A 150 -4.32 -3.97 -1.61
N SER A 151 -3.71 -2.79 -1.71
CA SER A 151 -2.67 -2.50 -2.72
C SER A 151 -1.45 -3.41 -2.54
N LEU A 152 -1.01 -3.62 -1.30
CA LEU A 152 0.08 -4.54 -0.98
C LEU A 152 -0.27 -6.00 -1.30
N ARG A 153 -1.52 -6.42 -1.01
CA ARG A 153 -2.01 -7.75 -1.35
C ARG A 153 -1.95 -7.98 -2.86
N ARG A 154 -2.49 -7.06 -3.67
CA ARG A 154 -2.44 -7.12 -5.14
C ARG A 154 -1.02 -7.12 -5.69
N TRP A 155 -0.13 -6.34 -5.09
CA TRP A 155 1.29 -6.33 -5.46
C TRP A 155 1.97 -7.69 -5.21
N LEU A 156 1.57 -8.42 -4.17
CA LEU A 156 2.14 -9.72 -3.81
C LEU A 156 1.39 -10.92 -4.39
N THR A 157 0.16 -10.75 -4.89
CA THR A 157 -0.59 -11.79 -5.60
C THR A 157 -0.39 -11.69 -7.09
N ASP A 158 -0.61 -10.50 -7.63
CA ASP A 158 -0.69 -10.27 -9.07
C ASP A 158 0.55 -9.54 -9.59
N GLY A 159 1.33 -8.87 -8.73
CA GLY A 159 2.48 -8.06 -9.18
C GLY A 159 2.06 -6.81 -9.93
N GLU A 160 0.83 -6.34 -9.70
CA GLU A 160 0.28 -5.11 -10.29
C GLU A 160 0.29 -3.98 -9.28
N LEU A 161 0.60 -2.79 -9.76
CA LEU A 161 0.63 -1.57 -8.96
C LEU A 161 -0.36 -0.59 -9.57
N ASP A 162 -1.55 -0.53 -8.98
CA ASP A 162 -2.59 0.43 -9.32
C ASP A 162 -2.59 1.54 -8.26
N ASP A 163 -1.86 2.61 -8.53
CA ASP A 163 -1.72 3.76 -7.62
C ASP A 163 -2.04 5.09 -8.33
N PRO A 164 -3.31 5.33 -8.69
CA PRO A 164 -3.71 6.54 -9.40
C PRO A 164 -3.53 7.80 -8.55
N CYS A 165 -3.51 7.67 -7.22
CA CYS A 165 -3.37 8.78 -6.28
C CYS A 165 -1.93 9.02 -5.82
N GLY A 166 -0.98 8.15 -6.21
CA GLY A 166 0.42 8.27 -5.80
C GLY A 166 0.62 8.10 -4.28
N GLU A 167 -0.15 7.23 -3.62
CA GLU A 167 -0.18 7.07 -2.17
C GLU A 167 0.53 5.82 -1.64
N PHE A 168 0.85 4.88 -2.53
CA PHE A 168 1.46 3.60 -2.15
C PHE A 168 2.95 3.76 -1.86
N PHE A 169 3.52 2.99 -0.93
CA PHE A 169 4.95 3.15 -0.59
C PHE A 169 5.91 2.62 -1.67
N ILE A 170 5.41 1.91 -2.69
CA ILE A 170 6.15 1.52 -3.89
C ILE A 170 5.66 2.39 -5.05
N GLU A 171 6.58 2.91 -5.86
CA GLU A 171 6.25 3.62 -7.10
C GLU A 171 6.70 2.83 -8.32
N ALA A 172 5.91 2.92 -9.40
CA ALA A 172 6.29 2.46 -10.72
C ALA A 172 6.80 3.64 -11.56
N ARG A 173 8.04 3.55 -12.05
CA ARG A 173 8.66 4.54 -12.93
C ARG A 173 8.58 4.07 -14.39
N PRO A 174 8.44 4.99 -15.36
CA PRO A 174 8.53 4.64 -16.77
C PRO A 174 9.95 4.20 -17.09
N ALA A 175 10.15 2.90 -17.28
CA ALA A 175 11.43 2.31 -17.68
C ALA A 175 11.18 1.17 -18.68
N PRO A 176 12.09 0.97 -19.65
CA PRO A 176 12.01 -0.15 -20.58
C PRO A 176 12.13 -1.48 -19.82
N LEU A 177 11.59 -2.56 -20.42
CA LEU A 177 11.58 -3.89 -19.80
C LEU A 177 12.99 -4.38 -19.42
N ALA A 178 14.02 -4.04 -20.21
CA ALA A 178 15.41 -4.40 -19.93
C ALA A 178 15.93 -3.84 -18.60
N GLU A 179 15.41 -2.69 -18.16
CA GLU A 179 15.79 -2.02 -16.91
C GLU A 179 14.76 -2.24 -15.79
N LEU A 180 13.85 -3.20 -15.96
CA LEU A 180 12.76 -3.48 -15.04
C LEU A 180 13.24 -3.73 -13.61
N TRP A 181 14.32 -4.50 -13.48
CA TRP A 181 14.82 -4.91 -12.18
C TRP A 181 15.40 -3.76 -11.36
N GLU A 182 16.10 -2.82 -12.03
CA GLU A 182 16.83 -1.74 -11.38
C GLU A 182 16.00 -0.47 -11.23
N LYS A 183 15.38 0.00 -12.32
CA LYS A 183 14.84 1.37 -12.38
C LYS A 183 13.32 1.46 -12.34
N ARG A 184 12.59 0.39 -12.67
CA ARG A 184 11.13 0.44 -12.80
C ARG A 184 10.40 0.57 -11.47
N TYR A 185 10.91 -0.02 -10.39
CA TYR A 185 10.24 0.04 -9.09
C TYR A 185 11.18 0.53 -7.99
N ALA A 186 10.71 1.51 -7.23
CA ALA A 186 11.43 2.13 -6.13
C ALA A 186 10.55 2.27 -4.89
N LEU A 187 11.18 2.31 -3.72
CA LEU A 187 10.51 2.62 -2.45
C LEU A 187 10.41 4.13 -2.26
N ARG A 188 9.30 4.58 -1.69
CA ARG A 188 9.06 5.94 -1.20
C ARG A 188 9.05 5.93 0.33
N PRO A 189 10.18 6.23 1.00
CA PRO A 189 10.27 6.14 2.46
C PRO A 189 9.29 7.05 3.21
N HIS A 190 8.95 8.20 2.63
CA HIS A 190 8.00 9.16 3.20
C HIS A 190 6.53 8.70 3.11
N MET A 191 6.22 7.70 2.28
CA MET A 191 4.90 7.09 2.16
C MET A 191 4.80 5.74 2.89
N LEU A 192 5.80 5.40 3.71
CA LEU A 192 5.78 4.15 4.47
C LEU A 192 4.62 4.16 5.48
N PRO A 193 3.70 3.18 5.45
CA PRO A 193 2.60 3.11 6.40
C PRO A 193 3.10 2.80 7.81
N CYS A 194 2.31 3.15 8.82
CA CYS A 194 2.69 2.88 10.20
C CYS A 194 2.97 1.39 10.44
N PHE A 195 2.15 0.46 9.96
CA PHE A 195 2.21 -0.97 10.29
C PHE A 195 3.38 -1.75 9.65
N LEU A 196 4.22 -1.11 8.83
CA LEU A 196 5.25 -1.79 8.03
C LEU A 196 6.64 -1.27 8.38
N SER A 197 7.60 -2.13 8.72
CA SER A 197 9.00 -1.70 8.84
C SER A 197 9.67 -1.50 7.48
N PRO A 198 10.75 -0.70 7.41
CA PRO A 198 11.56 -0.55 6.20
C PRO A 198 12.11 -1.88 5.66
N LYS A 199 12.39 -2.84 6.56
CA LYS A 199 12.86 -4.19 6.19
C LYS A 199 11.75 -4.96 5.48
N ALA A 200 10.56 -5.02 6.07
CA ALA A 200 9.40 -5.68 5.46
C ALA A 200 9.01 -5.02 4.12
N ALA A 201 9.08 -3.69 4.03
CA ALA A 201 8.85 -2.96 2.78
C ALA A 201 9.85 -3.32 1.68
N SER A 202 11.14 -3.47 2.04
CA SER A 202 12.18 -3.90 1.10
C SER A 202 11.95 -5.33 0.59
N ARG A 203 11.50 -6.23 1.47
CA ARG A 203 11.11 -7.60 1.09
C ARG A 203 9.89 -7.60 0.18
N ALA A 204 8.87 -6.80 0.49
CA ALA A 204 7.68 -6.65 -0.37
C ALA A 204 8.00 -6.11 -1.77
N LEU A 205 8.94 -5.15 -1.87
CA LEU A 205 9.43 -4.66 -3.17
C LEU A 205 10.07 -5.80 -3.98
N LEU A 206 10.99 -6.56 -3.37
CA LEU A 206 11.68 -7.66 -4.04
C LEU A 206 10.71 -8.76 -4.47
N GLY A 207 9.75 -9.10 -3.60
CA GLY A 207 8.70 -10.08 -3.89
C GLY A 207 7.91 -9.71 -5.13
N GLY A 208 7.30 -8.53 -5.15
CA GLY A 208 6.52 -8.11 -6.31
C GLY A 208 7.38 -7.84 -7.56
N LYS A 209 8.65 -7.43 -7.43
CA LYS A 209 9.60 -7.38 -8.56
C LYS A 209 9.78 -8.76 -9.20
N ALA A 210 9.95 -9.81 -8.40
CA ALA A 210 10.08 -11.17 -8.89
C ALA A 210 8.79 -11.65 -9.59
N ILE A 211 7.62 -11.40 -8.99
CA ILE A 211 6.30 -11.72 -9.58
C ILE A 211 6.12 -11.01 -10.93
N ASN A 212 6.40 -9.71 -10.96
CA ASN A 212 6.28 -8.90 -12.17
C ASN A 212 7.27 -9.34 -13.26
N PHE A 213 8.48 -9.75 -12.89
CA PHE A 213 9.47 -10.32 -13.81
C PHE A 213 8.99 -11.65 -14.41
N ILE A 214 8.41 -12.54 -13.60
CA ILE A 214 7.82 -13.80 -14.10
C ILE A 214 6.75 -13.49 -15.15
N ARG A 215 5.86 -12.54 -14.85
CA ARG A 215 4.75 -12.18 -15.74
C ARG A 215 5.21 -11.54 -17.05
N LEU A 216 6.11 -10.57 -16.98
CA LEU A 216 6.49 -9.74 -18.13
C LEU A 216 7.70 -10.26 -18.91
N ALA A 217 8.70 -10.83 -18.24
CA ALA A 217 9.96 -11.24 -18.86
C ALA A 217 10.03 -12.74 -19.17
N CYS A 218 9.42 -13.60 -18.35
CA CYS A 218 9.43 -15.05 -18.56
C CYS A 218 8.27 -15.58 -19.44
N GLY A 219 7.40 -14.69 -19.94
CA GLY A 219 6.27 -15.07 -20.80
C GLY A 219 5.10 -15.73 -20.05
N GLU A 220 5.06 -15.64 -18.73
CA GLU A 220 4.02 -16.22 -17.86
C GLU A 220 2.99 -15.15 -17.45
N GLY A 221 2.37 -14.46 -18.42
CA GLY A 221 1.57 -13.25 -18.16
C GLY A 221 0.36 -13.45 -17.22
N GLN A 222 -0.18 -14.67 -17.17
CA GLN A 222 -1.30 -15.06 -16.30
C GLN A 222 -0.87 -15.60 -14.94
N TRP A 223 0.44 -15.72 -14.69
CA TRP A 223 0.91 -16.27 -13.43
C TRP A 223 0.61 -15.33 -12.27
N THR A 224 -0.04 -15.87 -11.25
CA THR A 224 -0.32 -15.20 -9.98
C THR A 224 0.17 -16.08 -8.84
N PHE A 225 0.50 -15.44 -7.72
CA PHE A 225 0.80 -16.16 -6.50
C PHE A 225 -0.50 -16.73 -5.90
N ASP A 226 -0.54 -18.07 -5.84
CA ASP A 226 -1.60 -18.81 -5.17
C ASP A 226 -1.12 -19.25 -3.78
N ALA A 227 -1.69 -18.64 -2.75
CA ALA A 227 -1.41 -18.91 -1.35
C ALA A 227 -1.81 -20.34 -0.92
N ALA A 228 -2.89 -20.90 -1.48
CA ALA A 228 -3.32 -22.26 -1.16
C ALA A 228 -2.33 -23.27 -1.74
N ALA A 229 -1.89 -23.06 -2.97
CA ALA A 229 -0.86 -23.89 -3.58
C ALA A 229 0.50 -23.74 -2.89
N ALA A 230 0.85 -22.54 -2.41
CA ALA A 230 2.03 -22.33 -1.58
C ALA A 230 1.95 -23.09 -0.25
N ALA A 231 0.77 -23.11 0.38
CA ALA A 231 0.55 -23.84 1.63
C ALA A 231 0.67 -25.36 1.47
N ALA A 232 0.29 -25.90 0.32
CA ALA A 232 0.34 -27.33 0.04
C ALA A 232 1.77 -27.86 -0.23
N ARG A 233 2.67 -27.03 -0.75
CA ARG A 233 4.04 -27.43 -1.11
C ARG A 233 5.10 -27.08 -0.07
N GLY A 234 4.80 -26.15 0.84
CA GLY A 234 5.75 -25.65 1.83
C GLY A 234 5.83 -26.48 3.11
N GLY A 235 6.89 -26.24 3.89
CA GLY A 235 6.99 -26.76 5.26
C GLY A 235 5.93 -26.16 6.20
N ALA A 236 5.83 -26.65 7.43
CA ALA A 236 4.77 -26.28 8.38
C ALA A 236 4.57 -24.76 8.55
N ALA A 237 5.66 -23.98 8.59
CA ALA A 237 5.62 -22.52 8.72
C ALA A 237 5.07 -21.84 7.45
N ALA A 238 5.50 -22.27 6.26
CA ALA A 238 4.97 -21.77 4.99
C ALA A 238 3.51 -22.18 4.78
N ALA A 239 3.11 -23.36 5.25
CA ALA A 239 1.73 -23.81 5.25
C ALA A 239 0.84 -22.95 6.15
N ALA A 240 1.33 -22.58 7.34
CA ALA A 240 0.63 -21.65 8.21
C ALA A 240 0.53 -20.24 7.59
N ALA A 241 1.61 -19.71 7.02
CA ALA A 241 1.61 -18.41 6.36
C ALA A 241 0.67 -18.36 5.14
N GLY A 242 0.65 -19.41 4.32
CA GLY A 242 -0.24 -19.52 3.17
C GLY A 242 -1.72 -19.61 3.55
N ARG A 243 -2.06 -20.39 4.59
CA ARG A 243 -3.45 -20.46 5.11
C ARG A 243 -3.96 -19.12 5.64
N HIS A 244 -3.08 -18.33 6.27
CA HIS A 244 -3.42 -17.03 6.83
C HIS A 244 -3.03 -15.86 5.91
N PHE A 245 -2.67 -16.12 4.65
CA PHE A 245 -2.14 -15.09 3.74
C PHE A 245 -3.17 -13.97 3.53
N GLY A 246 -4.41 -14.32 3.16
CA GLY A 246 -5.47 -13.33 3.00
C GLY A 246 -5.76 -12.57 4.29
N ALA A 247 -5.72 -13.27 5.44
CA ALA A 247 -5.97 -12.66 6.73
C ALA A 247 -4.89 -11.66 7.15
N ALA A 248 -3.65 -11.82 6.67
CA ALA A 248 -2.55 -10.90 6.96
C ALA A 248 -2.80 -9.47 6.44
N PHE A 249 -3.59 -9.32 5.37
CA PHE A 249 -3.90 -8.04 4.73
C PHE A 249 -5.26 -7.46 5.15
N GLU A 250 -5.95 -8.07 6.09
CA GLU A 250 -7.19 -7.49 6.59
C GLU A 250 -6.92 -6.34 7.56
N PRO A 251 -7.75 -5.29 7.59
CA PRO A 251 -7.57 -4.15 8.50
C PRO A 251 -7.37 -4.53 9.96
N ARG A 252 -7.94 -5.66 10.42
CA ARG A 252 -7.82 -6.13 11.80
C ARG A 252 -6.40 -6.44 12.25
N THR A 253 -5.48 -6.75 11.33
CA THR A 253 -4.06 -7.01 11.64
C THR A 253 -3.32 -5.75 12.06
N VAL A 254 -3.83 -4.57 11.70
CA VAL A 254 -3.34 -3.30 12.22
C VAL A 254 -3.88 -3.15 13.65
N ASN A 255 -2.97 -3.36 14.61
CA ASN A 255 -3.23 -3.22 16.03
C ASN A 255 -2.14 -2.36 16.66
N LEU A 256 -2.54 -1.26 17.33
CA LEU A 256 -1.61 -0.34 17.98
C LEU A 256 -0.96 -1.00 19.21
N ALA A 257 -1.75 -1.70 20.03
CA ALA A 257 -1.27 -2.41 21.21
C ALA A 257 -0.40 -3.63 20.87
N GLU A 258 -0.75 -4.35 19.80
CA GLU A 258 -0.06 -5.59 19.37
C GLU A 258 0.70 -5.42 18.05
N ARG A 259 1.34 -4.27 17.89
CA ARG A 259 2.01 -3.88 16.64
C ARG A 259 3.00 -4.93 16.13
N ALA A 260 3.81 -5.50 17.02
CA ALA A 260 4.80 -6.51 16.67
C ALA A 260 4.15 -7.81 16.13
N ALA A 261 3.00 -8.22 16.68
CA ALA A 261 2.30 -9.43 16.24
C ALA A 261 1.65 -9.22 14.87
N GLY A 262 1.03 -8.05 14.66
CA GLY A 262 0.48 -7.65 13.35
C GLY A 262 1.57 -7.62 12.27
N GLU A 263 2.70 -6.97 12.57
CA GLU A 263 3.84 -6.89 11.65
C GLU A 263 4.45 -8.27 11.36
N ALA A 264 4.58 -9.14 12.36
CA ALA A 264 5.08 -10.49 12.18
C ALA A 264 4.18 -11.31 11.24
N THR A 265 2.87 -11.19 11.39
CA THR A 265 1.88 -11.84 10.52
C THR A 265 2.01 -11.35 9.07
N LEU A 266 2.11 -10.04 8.89
CA LEU A 266 2.31 -9.43 7.57
C LEU A 266 3.65 -9.85 6.95
N SER A 267 4.72 -9.84 7.73
CA SER A 267 6.06 -10.24 7.28
C SER A 267 6.11 -11.71 6.87
N ALA A 268 5.43 -12.60 7.59
CA ALA A 268 5.31 -14.00 7.23
C ALA A 268 4.57 -14.19 5.90
N ALA A 269 3.50 -13.42 5.64
CA ALA A 269 2.80 -13.43 4.36
C ALA A 269 3.68 -12.92 3.22
N ILE A 270 4.42 -11.82 3.44
CA ILE A 270 5.38 -11.28 2.47
C ILE A 270 6.45 -12.33 2.13
N GLU A 271 7.07 -12.95 3.15
CA GLU A 271 8.10 -13.96 2.93
C GLU A 271 7.56 -15.20 2.21
N CYS A 272 6.32 -15.61 2.49
CA CYS A 272 5.66 -16.71 1.78
C CYS A 272 5.52 -16.42 0.28
N ALA A 273 5.03 -15.23 -0.08
CA ALA A 273 4.92 -14.81 -1.48
C ALA A 273 6.30 -14.70 -2.14
N CYS A 274 7.28 -14.09 -1.47
CA CYS A 274 8.65 -13.94 -1.95
C CYS A 274 9.32 -15.29 -2.22
N SER A 275 9.26 -16.23 -1.26
CA SER A 275 9.85 -17.56 -1.41
C SER A 275 9.25 -18.29 -2.60
N ARG A 276 7.92 -18.24 -2.73
CA ARG A 276 7.22 -18.92 -3.82
C ARG A 276 7.53 -18.31 -5.19
N ALA A 277 7.57 -16.99 -5.28
CA ALA A 277 7.98 -16.30 -6.50
C ALA A 277 9.42 -16.67 -6.87
N ASN A 278 10.33 -16.71 -5.89
CA ASN A 278 11.72 -17.07 -6.12
C ASN A 278 11.89 -18.52 -6.60
N GLU A 279 11.20 -19.48 -5.97
CA GLU A 279 11.19 -20.88 -6.45
C GLU A 279 10.75 -20.98 -7.91
N LYS A 280 9.64 -20.32 -8.27
CA LYS A 280 9.14 -20.34 -9.65
C LYS A 280 10.10 -19.65 -10.61
N LEU A 281 10.70 -18.54 -10.20
CA LEU A 281 11.70 -17.82 -11.00
C LEU A 281 12.92 -18.70 -11.28
N VAL A 282 13.43 -19.41 -10.27
CA VAL A 282 14.56 -20.33 -10.43
C VAL A 282 14.21 -21.49 -11.35
N GLU A 283 13.01 -22.08 -11.20
CA GLU A 283 12.49 -23.14 -12.08
C GLU A 283 12.44 -22.67 -13.54
N LEU A 284 11.95 -21.45 -13.80
CA LEU A 284 11.87 -20.89 -15.15
C LEU A 284 13.25 -20.55 -15.72
N LEU A 285 14.12 -19.89 -14.96
CA LEU A 285 15.43 -19.45 -15.43
C LEU A 285 16.38 -20.63 -15.69
N LEU A 286 16.45 -21.59 -14.77
CA LEU A 286 17.34 -22.74 -14.90
C LEU A 286 16.76 -23.83 -15.80
N GLY A 287 15.45 -24.05 -15.75
CA GLY A 287 14.76 -25.05 -16.56
C GLY A 287 14.45 -24.54 -17.95
N ARG A 288 13.42 -23.70 -18.08
CA ARG A 288 12.87 -23.29 -19.39
C ARG A 288 13.85 -22.44 -20.20
N HIS A 289 14.49 -21.46 -19.56
CA HIS A 289 15.41 -20.53 -20.20
C HIS A 289 16.89 -20.97 -20.15
N ARG A 290 17.19 -22.14 -19.56
CA ARG A 290 18.51 -22.79 -19.55
C ARG A 290 19.68 -21.83 -19.25
N LEU A 291 19.51 -20.93 -18.28
CA LEU A 291 20.49 -19.90 -17.95
C LEU A 291 21.89 -20.50 -17.68
N GLN A 292 21.96 -21.70 -17.09
CA GLN A 292 23.22 -22.42 -16.87
C GLN A 292 23.97 -22.75 -18.16
N GLU A 293 23.26 -23.17 -19.21
CA GLU A 293 23.86 -23.45 -20.52
C GLU A 293 24.40 -22.15 -21.13
N HIS A 294 23.63 -21.07 -21.08
CA HIS A 294 24.07 -19.76 -21.57
C HIS A 294 25.31 -19.23 -20.85
N LEU A 295 25.37 -19.33 -19.52
CA LEU A 295 26.55 -18.92 -18.74
C LEU A 295 27.77 -19.80 -19.04
N THR A 296 27.56 -21.10 -19.28
CA THR A 296 28.63 -22.02 -19.67
C THR A 296 29.18 -21.63 -21.03
N HIS A 297 28.32 -21.38 -22.03
CA HIS A 297 28.76 -20.89 -23.34
C HIS A 297 29.46 -19.54 -23.25
N LEU A 298 28.98 -18.61 -22.43
CA LEU A 298 29.63 -17.31 -22.24
C LEU A 298 31.05 -17.49 -21.65
N LYS A 299 31.22 -18.39 -20.69
CA LYS A 299 32.55 -18.75 -20.17
C LYS A 299 33.44 -19.41 -21.23
N GLU A 300 32.90 -20.33 -22.02
CA GLU A 300 33.67 -21.06 -23.01
C GLU A 300 34.13 -20.19 -24.19
N TYR A 301 33.26 -19.31 -24.68
CA TYR A 301 33.50 -18.53 -25.90
C TYR A 301 33.94 -17.08 -25.64
N LEU A 302 33.33 -16.38 -24.67
CA LEU A 302 33.71 -14.98 -24.37
C LEU A 302 34.93 -14.91 -23.45
N LEU A 303 35.00 -15.79 -22.45
CA LEU A 303 36.14 -15.88 -21.54
C LEU A 303 37.22 -16.87 -22.01
N LEU A 304 37.12 -17.31 -23.28
CA LEU A 304 38.11 -18.15 -23.96
C LEU A 304 38.42 -19.47 -23.22
N GLY A 305 37.45 -20.00 -22.48
CA GLY A 305 37.59 -21.27 -21.78
C GLY A 305 37.79 -22.48 -22.71
N LYS A 306 37.37 -22.38 -23.98
CA LYS A 306 37.66 -23.37 -25.02
C LYS A 306 38.74 -22.86 -25.96
N GLY A 307 39.94 -23.45 -25.85
CA GLY A 307 41.10 -23.11 -26.67
C GLY A 307 40.91 -23.37 -28.17
N ASP A 308 40.09 -24.36 -28.55
CA ASP A 308 39.89 -24.77 -29.95
C ASP A 308 39.27 -23.68 -30.84
N PHE A 309 38.48 -22.77 -30.26
CA PHE A 309 37.91 -21.63 -31.00
C PHE A 309 38.90 -20.48 -31.20
N VAL A 310 39.88 -20.36 -30.30
CA VAL A 310 40.96 -19.36 -30.37
C VAL A 310 42.11 -19.88 -31.24
N GLN A 311 42.32 -21.19 -31.23
CA GLN A 311 43.30 -21.91 -32.04
C GLN A 311 42.76 -22.27 -33.43
N ALA A 312 41.48 -21.98 -33.73
CA ALA A 312 40.94 -22.05 -35.07
C ALA A 312 41.85 -21.23 -36.00
N PRO A 313 42.46 -21.88 -37.00
CA PRO A 313 43.60 -21.30 -37.68
C PRO A 313 43.20 -20.07 -38.52
N PRO A 314 44.12 -19.10 -38.72
CA PRO A 314 43.82 -17.77 -39.27
C PRO A 314 43.27 -17.75 -40.71
N HIS A 315 43.08 -18.89 -41.35
CA HIS A 315 42.47 -19.02 -42.67
C HIS A 315 40.92 -19.04 -42.67
N LEU A 316 40.27 -19.28 -41.52
CA LEU A 316 38.79 -19.17 -41.39
C LEU A 316 38.32 -17.78 -40.93
N GLY A 317 39.24 -16.94 -40.41
CA GLY A 317 38.95 -15.62 -39.85
C GLY A 317 39.74 -14.46 -40.45
N ARG A 318 40.42 -14.65 -41.58
CA ARG A 318 41.03 -13.53 -42.33
C ARG A 318 40.06 -12.97 -43.37
N VAL A 319 39.05 -12.26 -42.88
CA VAL A 319 38.56 -11.07 -43.58
C VAL A 319 38.46 -9.95 -42.55
N SER A 320 39.62 -9.37 -42.23
CA SER A 320 39.81 -7.92 -42.15
C SER A 320 41.16 -7.65 -41.47
N ALA A 321 42.23 -7.70 -42.26
CA ALA A 321 43.46 -7.00 -41.92
C ALA A 321 43.49 -5.75 -42.79
N LYS A 322 43.40 -4.59 -42.12
CA LYS A 322 43.45 -3.21 -42.65
C LYS A 322 44.10 -3.09 -44.04
N THR A 323 43.31 -2.63 -45.01
CA THR A 323 43.80 -1.81 -46.11
C THR A 323 42.87 -0.59 -46.23
N GLY A 324 43.36 0.59 -45.87
CA GLY A 324 42.77 1.86 -46.29
C GLY A 324 41.42 2.30 -45.71
N GLY A 325 41.18 2.18 -44.40
CA GLY A 325 40.21 3.04 -43.70
C GLY A 325 38.71 2.68 -43.77
N TYR A 326 38.31 1.57 -44.39
CA TYR A 326 36.92 1.10 -44.38
C TYR A 326 36.84 -0.37 -43.95
N TRP A 327 35.92 -0.69 -43.04
CA TRP A 327 35.62 -2.07 -42.66
C TRP A 327 34.57 -2.64 -43.62
N LEU A 328 35.02 -3.40 -44.63
CA LEU A 328 34.13 -4.29 -45.40
C LEU A 328 34.10 -5.64 -44.70
N ILE A 329 32.97 -5.97 -44.06
CA ILE A 329 32.68 -7.35 -43.64
C ILE A 329 32.20 -8.07 -44.90
N SER A 330 33.08 -8.86 -45.54
CA SER A 330 32.67 -9.80 -46.59
C SER A 330 32.74 -11.23 -46.06
N GLY A 331 31.62 -11.94 -46.07
CA GLY A 331 31.60 -13.38 -45.85
C GLY A 331 30.23 -13.91 -45.48
N ASP A 332 29.62 -14.61 -46.42
CA ASP A 332 28.33 -15.31 -46.35
C ASP A 332 28.01 -15.96 -44.98
N LEU A 333 27.18 -15.28 -44.19
CA LEU A 333 26.50 -15.88 -43.04
C LEU A 333 25.29 -16.74 -43.44
N ALA A 334 24.99 -16.86 -44.74
CA ALA A 334 23.81 -17.58 -45.23
C ALA A 334 24.01 -19.10 -45.42
N SER A 335 25.23 -19.63 -45.41
CA SER A 335 25.48 -21.05 -45.72
C SER A 335 25.95 -21.93 -44.55
N SER A 336 26.24 -21.35 -43.39
CA SER A 336 26.67 -22.13 -42.23
C SER A 336 25.46 -22.60 -41.41
N ARG A 337 25.08 -23.88 -41.60
CA ARG A 337 24.14 -24.64 -40.74
C ARG A 337 24.50 -24.61 -39.24
N VAL A 338 25.66 -24.07 -38.88
CA VAL A 338 26.13 -23.90 -37.50
C VAL A 338 25.47 -22.70 -36.82
N PHE A 339 25.23 -21.59 -37.55
CA PHE A 339 24.66 -20.38 -36.94
C PHE A 339 23.14 -20.48 -36.74
N SER A 340 22.42 -21.18 -37.60
CA SER A 340 20.97 -21.42 -37.44
C SER A 340 20.64 -22.31 -36.24
N ARG A 341 21.61 -23.06 -35.70
CA ARG A 341 21.45 -23.92 -34.52
C ARG A 341 21.85 -23.25 -33.20
N ILE A 342 22.55 -22.12 -33.25
CA ILE A 342 23.00 -21.39 -32.05
C ILE A 342 22.01 -20.26 -31.68
N LEU A 343 21.20 -19.80 -32.64
CA LEU A 343 20.18 -18.75 -32.45
C LEU A 343 18.74 -19.28 -32.28
N ALA A 344 18.51 -20.59 -32.35
CA ALA A 344 17.24 -21.25 -32.05
C ALA A 344 17.32 -21.98 -30.71
#